data_AF-A0A843LGT0-F1
#
_entry.id   AF-A0A843LGT0-F1
#
_cell.length_a   1.000
_cell.length_b   1.000
_cell.length_c   1.000
_cell.angle_alpha   90.00
_cell.angle_beta   90.00
_cell.angle_gamma   90.00
#
_symmetry.space_group_name_H-M   'P 1'
#
loop_
_entity.id
_entity.type
_entity.pdbx_description
1 polymer ?
#
loop_
_entity_poly.entity_id
_entity_poly.type
_entity_poly.pdbx_seq_one_letter_code
_entity_poly.pdbx_strand_id
1 'polypeptide(L)'
;MGKKLQTLLLGALLNLGTFESEAGVKAAPKYNIPDNHCAQYARQAAKDLFGKIYPRADAWNMRYDSKIVARSEKGISEEKLSKLAEAGVLKPGMILGVYNPRSTYNGHTDKTGNKLEYSHVVIYTGSENGTNYIAQQLGKNQITKEPLRNISVRGHKVEEILDVK
;
A
#
# COMPACT_ATOMS: atom_id res chain seq x y z
N MET A 1 -3.85 37.29 -60.41
CA MET A 1 -4.81 37.17 -59.30
C MET A 1 -4.39 36.02 -58.41
N GLY A 2 -3.87 36.34 -57.22
CA GLY A 2 -3.29 35.36 -56.29
C GLY A 2 -4.30 34.85 -55.26
N LYS A 3 -4.07 33.63 -54.76
CA LYS A 3 -4.65 33.15 -53.52
C LYS A 3 -3.52 32.63 -52.63
N LYS A 4 -3.31 33.36 -51.53
CA LYS A 4 -2.42 33.01 -50.42
C LYS A 4 -2.99 31.80 -49.69
N LEU A 5 -2.21 30.72 -49.53
CA LEU A 5 -2.50 29.71 -48.52
C LEU A 5 -1.99 30.21 -47.17
N GLN A 6 -2.93 30.40 -46.23
CA GLN A 6 -2.62 30.69 -44.83
C GLN A 6 -2.38 29.40 -44.05
N THR A 7 -1.24 29.38 -43.37
CA THR A 7 -0.80 28.45 -42.34
C THR A 7 -1.82 28.38 -41.18
N LEU A 8 -2.20 27.17 -40.77
CA LEU A 8 -2.87 26.91 -39.48
C LEU A 8 -2.02 25.89 -38.71
N LEU A 9 -1.05 26.42 -37.97
CA LEU A 9 -0.36 25.70 -36.90
C LEU A 9 -1.35 25.55 -35.74
N LEU A 10 -1.96 24.37 -35.63
CA LEU A 10 -2.75 23.99 -34.47
C LEU A 10 -1.78 23.77 -33.30
N GLY A 11 -1.58 24.81 -32.49
CA GLY A 11 -0.87 24.73 -31.22
C GLY A 11 -1.67 23.87 -30.25
N ALA A 12 -1.30 22.59 -30.14
CA ALA A 12 -1.72 21.74 -29.04
C ALA A 12 -1.04 22.26 -27.76
N LEU A 13 -1.72 23.18 -27.06
CA LEU A 13 -1.44 23.50 -25.67
C LEU A 13 -1.67 22.23 -24.86
N LEU A 14 -0.58 21.47 -24.66
CA LEU A 14 -0.50 20.47 -23.61
C LEU A 14 -0.71 21.22 -22.29
N ASN A 15 -1.92 21.10 -21.77
CA ASN A 15 -2.23 21.43 -20.39
C ASN A 15 -1.44 20.43 -19.54
N LEU A 16 -0.18 20.76 -19.27
CA LEU A 16 0.64 20.16 -18.23
C LEU A 16 -0.02 20.54 -16.92
N GLY A 17 -1.14 19.88 -16.63
CA GLY A 17 -1.77 19.92 -15.33
C GLY A 17 -0.66 19.65 -14.33
N THR A 18 -0.42 20.64 -13.48
CA THR A 18 0.52 20.55 -12.38
C THR A 18 0.19 19.28 -11.63
N PHE A 19 0.97 18.24 -11.87
CA PHE A 19 0.91 17.00 -11.15
C PHE A 19 1.24 17.41 -9.72
N GLU A 20 0.24 17.52 -8.85
CA GLU A 20 0.45 17.81 -7.44
C GLU A 20 1.27 16.66 -6.86
N SER A 21 2.60 16.76 -6.96
CA SER A 21 3.56 15.78 -6.50
C SER A 21 3.80 15.88 -5.00
N GLU A 22 2.81 16.32 -4.23
CA GLU A 22 3.00 16.75 -2.84
C GLU A 22 2.26 15.92 -1.79
N ALA A 23 1.85 14.69 -2.13
CA ALA A 23 1.69 13.68 -1.08
C ALA A 23 3.05 13.04 -0.76
N GLY A 24 4.02 13.86 -0.32
CA GLY A 24 5.31 13.37 0.16
C GLY A 24 5.14 12.28 1.22
N VAL A 25 6.13 11.38 1.31
CA VAL A 25 6.01 10.18 2.13
C VAL A 25 5.85 10.52 3.60
N LYS A 26 4.66 10.27 4.15
CA LYS A 26 4.32 10.60 5.54
C LYS A 26 5.20 9.84 6.53
N ALA A 27 5.53 10.49 7.65
CA ALA A 27 6.23 9.86 8.77
C ALA A 27 5.35 8.77 9.40
N ALA A 28 5.97 7.71 9.95
CA ALA A 28 5.24 6.66 10.64
C ALA A 28 4.72 7.20 12.00
N PRO A 29 3.40 7.25 12.23
CA PRO A 29 2.84 7.76 13.48
C PRO A 29 3.10 6.77 14.62
N LYS A 30 3.16 7.30 15.86
CA LYS A 30 3.33 6.49 17.06
C LYS A 30 2.02 6.33 17.79
N TYR A 31 1.65 5.08 18.05
CA TYR A 31 0.46 4.71 18.81
C TYR A 31 0.83 3.79 19.97
N ASN A 32 0.04 3.85 21.05
CA ASN A 32 0.13 2.90 22.15
C ASN A 32 -0.72 1.66 21.82
N ILE A 33 -0.22 0.80 20.93
CA ILE A 33 -0.89 -0.43 20.46
C ILE A 33 -0.17 -1.65 21.06
N PRO A 34 -0.89 -2.65 21.60
CA PRO A 34 -0.25 -3.84 22.16
C PRO A 34 0.44 -4.69 21.06
N ASP A 35 1.28 -5.62 21.50
CA ASP A 35 1.93 -6.56 20.59
C ASP A 35 0.92 -7.34 19.73
N ASN A 36 1.34 -7.74 18.53
CA ASN A 36 0.53 -8.55 17.59
C ASN A 36 -0.75 -7.87 17.05
N HIS A 37 -0.92 -6.56 17.20
CA HIS A 37 -2.05 -5.81 16.64
C HIS A 37 -1.65 -4.94 15.44
N CYS A 38 -0.90 -5.49 14.48
CA CYS A 38 -0.49 -4.78 13.26
C CYS A 38 -1.67 -4.19 12.46
N ALA A 39 -2.80 -4.90 12.43
CA ALA A 39 -4.02 -4.39 11.81
C ALA A 39 -4.58 -3.16 12.52
N GLN A 40 -4.49 -3.08 13.85
CA GLN A 40 -4.89 -1.86 14.57
C GLN A 40 -4.00 -0.68 14.19
N TYR A 41 -2.68 -0.90 14.10
CA TYR A 41 -1.73 0.12 13.69
C TYR A 41 -2.03 0.61 12.27
N ALA A 42 -2.15 -0.32 11.31
CA ALA A 42 -2.38 0.02 9.91
C ALA A 42 -3.69 0.80 9.71
N ARG A 43 -4.78 0.41 10.41
CA ARG A 43 -6.06 1.13 10.35
C ARG A 43 -5.97 2.53 10.95
N GLN A 44 -5.32 2.69 12.10
CA GLN A 44 -5.16 4.00 12.75
C GLN A 44 -4.28 4.93 11.89
N ALA A 45 -3.16 4.43 11.38
CA ALA A 45 -2.30 5.16 10.46
C ALA A 45 -3.03 5.56 9.17
N ALA A 46 -3.85 4.66 8.60
CA ALA A 46 -4.63 4.94 7.41
C ALA A 46 -5.62 6.08 7.63
N LYS A 47 -6.29 6.09 8.78
CA LYS A 47 -7.22 7.15 9.16
C LYS A 47 -6.50 8.47 9.39
N ASP A 48 -5.46 8.49 10.22
CA ASP A 48 -4.84 9.74 10.67
C ASP A 48 -4.00 10.41 9.57
N LEU A 49 -3.33 9.62 8.73
CA LEU A 49 -2.46 10.16 7.67
C LEU A 49 -3.18 10.40 6.34
N PHE A 50 -4.23 9.62 6.04
CA PHE A 50 -4.84 9.58 4.70
C PHE A 50 -6.37 9.64 4.71
N GLY A 51 -7.02 9.79 5.88
CA GLY A 51 -8.47 9.83 5.99
C GLY A 51 -9.17 8.52 5.63
N LYS A 52 -8.44 7.41 5.51
CA LYS A 52 -8.99 6.10 5.10
C LYS A 52 -9.46 5.29 6.30
N ILE A 53 -10.75 4.98 6.36
CA ILE A 53 -11.36 4.24 7.46
C ILE A 53 -11.58 2.78 7.02
N TYR A 54 -10.72 1.89 7.52
CA TYR A 54 -10.84 0.46 7.30
C TYR A 54 -11.66 -0.22 8.41
N PRO A 55 -12.41 -1.29 8.08
CA PRO A 55 -13.18 -2.05 9.05
C PRO A 55 -12.28 -2.69 10.12
N ARG A 56 -12.81 -2.87 11.33
CA ARG A 56 -12.09 -3.55 12.42
C ARG A 56 -12.06 -5.06 12.14
N ALA A 57 -10.88 -5.58 11.85
CA ALA A 57 -10.62 -7.01 11.69
C ALA A 57 -9.15 -7.33 12.04
N ASP A 58 -8.86 -8.61 12.26
CA ASP A 58 -7.48 -9.12 12.27
C ASP A 58 -6.86 -8.99 10.88
N ALA A 59 -5.52 -8.98 10.82
CA ALA A 59 -4.76 -8.80 9.58
C ALA A 59 -5.32 -9.65 8.43
N TRP A 60 -5.37 -10.98 8.64
CA TRP A 60 -5.82 -11.96 7.65
C TRP A 60 -7.31 -11.92 7.31
N ASN A 61 -8.12 -11.23 8.12
CA ASN A 61 -9.55 -11.10 7.91
C ASN A 61 -9.95 -9.78 7.22
N MET A 62 -9.03 -8.83 7.08
CA MET A 62 -9.32 -7.52 6.46
C MET A 62 -9.87 -7.63 5.04
N ARG A 63 -9.46 -8.65 4.28
CA ARG A 63 -9.86 -8.88 2.88
C ARG A 63 -11.36 -9.01 2.64
N TYR A 64 -12.09 -9.51 3.63
CA TYR A 64 -13.52 -9.76 3.50
C TYR A 64 -14.35 -8.48 3.56
N ASP A 65 -13.84 -7.50 4.29
CA ASP A 65 -14.55 -6.26 4.59
C ASP A 65 -13.93 -5.06 3.85
N SER A 66 -12.84 -5.28 3.11
CA SER A 66 -12.12 -4.28 2.30
C SER A 66 -12.24 -4.59 0.79
N LYS A 67 -11.80 -3.67 -0.08
CA LYS A 67 -11.66 -3.90 -1.52
C LYS A 67 -10.30 -4.49 -1.83
N ILE A 68 -10.24 -5.64 -2.50
CA ILE A 68 -8.99 -6.22 -3.00
C ILE A 68 -8.60 -5.50 -4.31
N VAL A 69 -7.45 -4.83 -4.31
CA VAL A 69 -6.91 -4.10 -5.46
C VAL A 69 -6.01 -5.00 -6.31
N ALA A 70 -5.18 -5.82 -5.67
CA ALA A 70 -4.32 -6.81 -6.32
C ALA A 70 -4.03 -7.96 -5.35
N ARG A 71 -3.80 -9.16 -5.90
CA ARG A 71 -3.48 -10.36 -5.12
C ARG A 71 -2.57 -11.31 -5.90
N SER A 72 -1.73 -12.05 -5.19
CA SER A 72 -0.89 -13.12 -5.75
C SER A 72 -0.53 -14.16 -4.70
N GLU A 73 -0.88 -15.43 -4.94
CA GLU A 73 -0.50 -16.57 -4.09
C GLU A 73 1.02 -16.82 -4.02
N LYS A 74 1.75 -16.37 -5.05
CA LYS A 74 3.22 -16.49 -5.09
C LYS A 74 3.92 -15.28 -4.47
N GLY A 75 3.15 -14.30 -4.00
CA GLY A 75 3.62 -12.96 -3.67
C GLY A 75 3.62 -12.04 -4.90
N ILE A 76 3.41 -10.75 -4.66
CA ILE A 76 3.53 -9.66 -5.62
C ILE A 76 5.00 -9.22 -5.61
N SER A 77 5.65 -9.26 -6.77
CA SER A 77 7.06 -8.86 -6.88
C SER A 77 7.25 -7.36 -6.61
N GLU A 78 8.45 -6.97 -6.20
CA GLU A 78 8.81 -5.56 -6.00
C GLU A 78 8.61 -4.74 -7.28
N GLU A 79 9.04 -5.28 -8.43
CA GLU A 79 8.83 -4.64 -9.74
C GLU A 79 7.34 -4.41 -10.02
N LYS A 80 6.48 -5.40 -9.71
CA LYS A 80 5.03 -5.26 -9.90
C LYS A 80 4.45 -4.21 -8.95
N LEU A 81 4.90 -4.15 -7.70
CA LEU A 81 4.49 -3.13 -6.73
C LEU A 81 4.88 -1.73 -7.21
N SER A 82 6.10 -1.55 -7.72
CA SER A 82 6.56 -0.28 -8.30
C SER A 82 5.71 0.13 -9.50
N LYS A 83 5.44 -0.78 -10.44
CA LYS A 83 4.54 -0.51 -11.57
C LYS A 83 3.12 -0.14 -11.14
N LEU A 84 2.60 -0.77 -10.08
CA LEU A 84 1.29 -0.41 -9.53
C LEU A 84 1.29 0.98 -8.90
N ALA A 85 2.37 1.37 -8.21
CA ALA A 85 2.52 2.71 -7.65
C ALA A 85 2.65 3.78 -8.76
N GLU A 86 3.51 3.54 -9.77
CA GLU A 86 3.69 4.42 -10.93
C GLU A 86 2.39 4.60 -11.72
N ALA A 87 1.59 3.54 -11.88
CA ALA A 87 0.29 3.59 -12.53
C ALA A 87 -0.82 4.22 -11.66
N GLY A 88 -0.51 4.64 -10.43
CA GLY A 88 -1.50 5.19 -9.49
C GLY A 88 -2.52 4.17 -9.00
N VAL A 89 -2.27 2.87 -9.18
CA VAL A 89 -3.13 1.78 -8.68
C VAL A 89 -2.85 1.51 -7.20
N LEU A 90 -1.57 1.47 -6.80
CA LEU A 90 -1.16 1.44 -5.39
C LEU A 90 -1.05 2.89 -4.89
N LYS A 91 -1.94 3.30 -3.99
CA LYS A 91 -2.03 4.68 -3.50
C LYS A 91 -1.69 4.78 -2.01
N PRO A 92 -1.10 5.89 -1.54
CA PRO A 92 -0.88 6.12 -0.12
C PRO A 92 -2.14 5.86 0.72
N GLY A 93 -1.94 5.21 1.86
CA GLY A 93 -3.02 4.79 2.75
C GLY A 93 -3.60 3.40 2.46
N MET A 94 -3.22 2.76 1.34
CA MET A 94 -3.57 1.35 1.11
C MET A 94 -2.83 0.42 2.08
N ILE A 95 -3.47 -0.70 2.43
CA ILE A 95 -2.92 -1.72 3.32
C ILE A 95 -2.39 -2.89 2.50
N LEU A 96 -1.20 -3.38 2.83
CA LEU A 96 -0.58 -4.54 2.19
C LEU A 96 -0.63 -5.72 3.15
N GLY A 97 -1.22 -6.84 2.70
CA GLY A 97 -1.16 -8.13 3.37
C GLY A 97 0.19 -8.79 3.14
N VAL A 98 0.88 -9.16 4.21
CA VAL A 98 2.27 -9.63 4.20
C VAL A 98 2.37 -11.03 4.80
N TYR A 99 2.75 -12.01 3.98
CA TYR A 99 3.10 -13.35 4.43
C TYR A 99 4.51 -13.34 5.04
N ASN A 100 4.61 -13.87 6.26
CA ASN A 100 5.87 -14.14 6.94
C ASN A 100 6.00 -15.65 7.15
N PRO A 101 6.98 -16.33 6.51
CA PRO A 101 7.13 -17.78 6.64
C PRO A 101 7.46 -18.25 8.07
N ARG A 102 7.96 -17.35 8.93
CA ARG A 102 8.31 -17.64 10.33
C ARG A 102 7.22 -17.23 11.33
N SER A 103 6.04 -16.83 10.86
CA SER A 103 4.95 -16.44 11.72
C SER A 103 4.36 -17.64 12.46
N THR A 104 4.13 -17.49 13.77
CA THR A 104 3.45 -18.51 14.59
C THR A 104 1.99 -18.69 14.19
N TYR A 105 1.41 -17.75 13.42
CA TYR A 105 0.03 -17.81 12.94
C TYR A 105 -0.15 -18.63 11.65
N ASN A 106 0.92 -19.12 11.00
CA ASN A 106 0.81 -19.80 9.70
C ASN A 106 0.00 -21.12 9.74
N GLY A 107 -0.27 -21.67 10.93
CA GLY A 107 -1.15 -22.83 11.13
C GLY A 107 -2.61 -22.49 11.44
N HIS A 108 -2.97 -21.20 11.55
CA HIS A 108 -4.32 -20.77 11.88
C HIS A 108 -5.22 -20.74 10.65
N THR A 109 -6.52 -20.57 10.90
CA THR A 109 -7.53 -20.37 9.86
C THR A 109 -8.13 -18.96 9.95
N ASP A 110 -8.63 -18.48 8.82
CA ASP A 110 -9.34 -17.22 8.75
C ASP A 110 -10.79 -17.36 9.24
N LYS A 111 -11.57 -16.27 9.23
CA LYS A 111 -12.96 -16.28 9.72
C LYS A 111 -13.90 -17.22 8.94
N THR A 112 -13.46 -17.75 7.80
CA THR A 112 -14.23 -18.70 6.96
C THR A 112 -13.73 -20.14 7.08
N GLY A 113 -12.68 -20.39 7.88
CA GLY A 113 -12.08 -21.72 8.04
C GLY A 113 -10.99 -22.05 7.03
N ASN A 114 -10.61 -21.13 6.15
CA ASN A 114 -9.52 -21.34 5.19
C ASN A 114 -8.15 -21.08 5.84
N LYS A 115 -7.09 -21.72 5.34
CA LYS A 115 -5.71 -21.46 5.79
C LYS A 115 -5.35 -19.97 5.62
N LEU A 116 -4.63 -19.40 6.58
CA LEU A 116 -4.11 -18.03 6.44
C LEU A 116 -3.15 -17.91 5.26
N GLU A 117 -3.41 -16.91 4.42
CA GLU A 117 -2.53 -16.52 3.32
C GLU A 117 -1.44 -15.55 3.80
N TYR A 118 -1.80 -14.61 4.66
CA TYR A 118 -0.85 -13.72 5.30
C TYR A 118 -1.21 -13.56 6.78
N SER A 119 -0.25 -13.18 7.62
CA SER A 119 -0.47 -13.02 9.07
C SER A 119 -0.14 -11.61 9.56
N HIS A 120 0.35 -10.75 8.69
CA HIS A 120 0.77 -9.39 9.02
C HIS A 120 0.23 -8.39 8.00
N VAL A 121 0.06 -7.14 8.41
CA VAL A 121 -0.29 -6.04 7.50
C VAL A 121 0.59 -4.83 7.75
N VAL A 122 0.86 -4.09 6.67
CA VAL A 122 1.59 -2.82 6.69
C VAL A 122 0.82 -1.77 5.91
N ILE A 123 1.07 -0.48 6.15
CA ILE A 123 0.47 0.60 5.37
C ILE A 123 1.46 1.16 4.35
N TYR A 124 1.03 1.34 3.10
CA TYR A 124 1.82 2.02 2.08
C TYR A 124 1.76 3.54 2.28
N THR A 125 2.91 4.19 2.45
CA THR A 125 3.00 5.62 2.79
C THR A 125 3.35 6.52 1.62
N GLY A 126 3.58 5.95 0.44
CA GLY A 126 3.87 6.65 -0.81
C GLY A 126 5.23 6.32 -1.41
N SER A 127 5.62 7.12 -2.38
CA SER A 127 6.92 7.03 -3.07
C SER A 127 7.68 8.34 -2.95
N GLU A 128 8.98 8.26 -2.73
CA GLU A 128 9.90 9.40 -2.71
C GLU A 128 11.16 9.04 -3.50
N ASN A 129 11.49 9.83 -4.52
CA ASN A 129 12.63 9.58 -5.41
C ASN A 129 12.64 8.15 -6.00
N GLY A 130 11.46 7.67 -6.42
CA GLY A 130 11.27 6.30 -6.95
C GLY A 130 11.31 5.19 -5.91
N THR A 131 11.57 5.50 -4.63
CA THR A 131 11.55 4.52 -3.55
C THR A 131 10.17 4.47 -2.91
N ASN A 132 9.54 3.30 -2.97
CA ASN A 132 8.28 3.00 -2.29
C ASN A 132 8.50 2.76 -0.80
N TYR A 133 7.67 3.37 0.06
CA TYR A 133 7.78 3.26 1.51
C TYR A 133 6.54 2.65 2.14
N ILE A 134 6.77 1.96 3.25
CA ILE A 134 5.73 1.44 4.13
C ILE A 134 5.94 1.96 5.55
N ALA A 135 4.88 1.91 6.35
CA ALA A 135 4.99 1.98 7.79
C ALA A 135 4.33 0.77 8.45
N GLN A 136 4.91 0.34 9.57
CA GLN A 136 4.38 -0.77 10.36
C GLN A 136 4.79 -0.66 11.82
N GLN A 137 4.11 -1.43 12.67
CA GLN A 137 4.48 -1.63 14.06
C GLN A 137 4.75 -3.13 14.31
N LEU A 138 5.98 -3.44 14.71
CA LEU A 138 6.45 -4.78 15.08
C LEU A 138 6.57 -4.87 16.61
N GLY A 139 5.45 -5.12 17.28
CA GLY A 139 5.38 -5.13 18.75
C GLY A 139 5.27 -3.73 19.37
N LYS A 140 5.37 -3.65 20.70
CA LYS A 140 4.86 -2.53 21.51
C LYS A 140 5.56 -1.19 21.25
N ASN A 141 6.80 -1.22 20.76
CA ASN A 141 7.64 -0.02 20.61
C ASN A 141 8.42 0.06 19.29
N GLN A 142 8.27 -0.89 18.35
CA GLN A 142 9.05 -0.87 17.11
C GLN A 142 8.18 -0.37 15.96
N ILE A 143 8.11 0.94 15.82
CA ILE A 143 7.47 1.58 14.66
C ILE A 143 8.56 1.85 13.63
N THR A 144 8.35 1.38 12.42
CA THR A 144 9.30 1.58 11.33
C THR A 144 8.60 2.23 10.14
N LYS A 145 9.21 3.31 9.61
CA LYS A 145 9.06 3.71 8.21
C LYS A 145 10.26 3.13 7.49
N GLU A 146 10.02 2.35 6.44
CA GLU A 146 11.11 1.72 5.70
C GLU A 146 10.76 1.52 4.22
N PRO A 147 11.77 1.34 3.35
CA PRO A 147 11.55 0.96 1.97
C PRO A 147 10.76 -0.36 1.86
N LEU A 148 9.77 -0.40 0.96
CA LEU A 148 8.93 -1.56 0.68
C LEU A 148 9.76 -2.82 0.34
N ARG A 149 10.90 -2.64 -0.34
CA ARG A 149 11.86 -3.71 -0.69
C ARG A 149 12.35 -4.50 0.53
N ASN A 150 12.37 -3.89 1.72
CA ASN A 150 12.80 -4.55 2.95
C ASN A 150 11.86 -5.70 3.37
N ILE A 151 10.62 -5.74 2.87
CA ILE A 151 9.75 -6.92 3.02
C ILE A 151 10.43 -8.14 2.39
N SER A 152 10.79 -8.03 1.10
CA SER A 152 11.40 -9.12 0.34
C SER A 152 12.77 -9.52 0.87
N VAL A 153 13.61 -8.55 1.27
CA VAL A 153 14.94 -8.81 1.87
C VAL A 153 14.85 -9.67 3.14
N ARG A 154 13.76 -9.53 3.91
CA ARG A 154 13.49 -10.36 5.10
C ARG A 154 12.86 -11.72 4.79
N GLY A 155 12.66 -12.05 3.51
CA GLY A 155 11.99 -13.27 3.06
C GLY A 155 10.47 -13.24 3.26
N HIS A 156 9.89 -12.08 3.52
CA HIS A 156 8.44 -11.89 3.56
C HIS A 156 7.91 -11.63 2.14
N LYS A 157 6.62 -11.80 1.93
CA LYS A 157 5.97 -11.58 0.63
C LYS A 157 4.73 -10.72 0.79
N VAL A 158 4.55 -9.73 -0.08
CA VAL A 158 3.25 -9.04 -0.18
C VAL A 158 2.31 -9.94 -0.97
N GLU A 159 1.22 -10.39 -0.38
CA GLU A 159 0.26 -11.27 -1.07
C GLU A 159 -0.96 -10.52 -1.57
N GLU A 160 -1.33 -9.43 -0.90
CA GLU A 160 -2.58 -8.73 -1.18
C GLU A 160 -2.44 -7.21 -0.96
N ILE A 161 -3.16 -6.43 -1.77
CA ILE A 161 -3.30 -4.98 -1.64
C ILE A 161 -4.78 -4.68 -1.37
N LEU A 162 -5.04 -3.97 -0.27
CA LEU A 162 -6.36 -3.66 0.23
C LEU A 162 -6.62 -2.15 0.18
N ASP A 163 -7.79 -1.78 -0.33
CA ASP A 163 -8.34 -0.43 -0.22
C ASP A 163 -9.65 -0.43 0.56
N VAL A 164 -10.09 0.76 0.98
CA VAL A 164 -11.45 0.96 1.48
C VAL A 164 -12.46 0.65 0.36
N LYS A 165 -13.64 0.16 0.72
CA LYS A 165 -14.73 -0.12 -0.23
C LYS A 165 -15.37 1.17 -0.76
#